data_AF-A0A3R6ZVA3-F1
#
_entry.id   AF-A0A3R6ZVA3-F1
#
_cell.length_a   1.000
_cell.length_b   1.000
_cell.length_c   1.000
_cell.angle_alpha   90.00
_cell.angle_beta   90.00
_cell.angle_gamma   90.00
#
_symmetry.space_group_name_H-M   'P 1'
#
loop_
_entity.id
_entity.type
_entity.pdbx_description
1 polymer ?
#
loop_
_entity_poly.entity_id
_entity_poly.type
_entity_poly.pdbx_seq_one_letter_code
_entity_poly.pdbx_strand_id
1 'polypeptide(L)'
;MLPARAAESRPSNFSGDRTSLAWSLKLTERMAALVSQGDAVGLGGMLPILSRLCLCMIHHQVCEVTHKANDPRWSTTHLRLPSRQQLDPVTSVHLLTLVHSILHMDTTNLSLWTASLLLLRQLAPQPLPSLLVTRVVSHCVHVITTSAYKQQDQDSRFATASLVLVIVLDQHVSTDSTLQLVAILDHGPLVPALVEMAAGLPSSSSINNKNPTTECRRRADALRCLVGLVTAHADVRAPVLAALARLDFVHRASVLATYLTADRPTAQRDGPTQTAWCLLLQIVTALLQNDVVAFVAVVANVASVLLAALYSTDDLTVALLTERHVTVQLVHASARHLRAWQAAGMSIEKKPT
;
A
#
# COMPACT_ATOMS: atom_id res chain seq x y z
N MET A 1 -41.97 35.28 -18.50
CA MET A 1 -42.94 34.22 -18.17
C MET A 1 -42.67 33.04 -19.09
N LEU A 2 -42.15 31.92 -18.56
CA LEU A 2 -42.01 30.68 -19.31
C LEU A 2 -43.12 29.72 -18.85
N PRO A 3 -43.74 28.95 -19.77
CA PRO A 3 -44.93 28.16 -19.46
C PRO A 3 -44.60 26.94 -18.61
N ALA A 4 -45.51 26.62 -17.69
CA ALA A 4 -45.49 25.42 -16.89
C ALA A 4 -45.62 24.18 -17.79
N ARG A 5 -44.62 23.30 -17.77
CA ARG A 5 -44.77 21.93 -18.28
C ARG A 5 -45.21 21.03 -17.14
N ALA A 6 -46.45 20.58 -17.24
CA ALA A 6 -46.95 19.41 -16.55
C ALA A 6 -46.25 18.16 -17.10
N ALA A 7 -45.49 17.50 -16.23
CA ALA A 7 -45.38 16.05 -16.17
C ALA A 7 -45.02 15.73 -14.73
N GLU A 8 -45.98 15.18 -13.99
CA GLU A 8 -45.78 14.64 -12.65
C GLU A 8 -44.80 13.45 -12.73
N SER A 9 -43.50 13.73 -12.80
CA SER A 9 -42.50 12.76 -12.41
C SER A 9 -42.64 12.60 -10.89
N ARG A 10 -43.31 11.53 -10.44
CA ARG A 10 -43.29 11.14 -9.04
C ARG A 10 -41.83 11.20 -8.54
N PRO A 11 -41.52 11.98 -7.50
CA PRO A 11 -40.18 11.96 -6.93
C PRO A 11 -39.87 10.52 -6.50
N SER A 12 -38.65 10.06 -6.78
CA SER A 12 -38.26 8.71 -6.40
C SER A 12 -38.41 8.55 -4.89
N ASN A 13 -39.14 7.51 -4.46
CA ASN A 13 -39.24 7.09 -3.06
C ASN A 13 -37.88 6.54 -2.56
N PHE A 14 -36.85 7.37 -2.55
CA PHE A 14 -35.58 7.07 -1.90
C PHE A 14 -35.74 7.36 -0.40
N SER A 15 -36.46 6.46 0.28
CA SER A 15 -36.36 6.34 1.73
C SER A 15 -34.97 5.79 2.05
N GLY A 16 -34.15 6.60 2.72
CA GLY A 16 -32.72 6.41 2.99
C GLY A 16 -32.29 5.16 3.76
N ASP A 17 -33.16 4.17 3.95
CA ASP A 17 -32.85 2.91 4.67
C ASP A 17 -32.92 1.65 3.80
N ARG A 18 -33.34 1.74 2.53
CA ARG A 18 -33.40 0.56 1.63
C ARG A 18 -32.18 0.43 0.71
N THR A 19 -31.14 -0.12 1.33
CA THR A 19 -30.16 -1.11 0.81
C THR A 19 -29.19 -0.67 -0.29
N SER A 20 -28.07 -0.07 0.11
CA SER A 20 -26.84 0.03 -0.69
C SER A 20 -26.39 -1.32 -1.26
N LEU A 21 -26.58 -2.40 -0.50
CA LEU A 21 -26.33 -3.77 -0.96
C LEU A 21 -27.17 -4.12 -2.20
N ALA A 22 -28.48 -3.86 -2.21
CA ALA A 22 -29.33 -4.18 -3.36
C ALA A 22 -28.96 -3.38 -4.61
N TRP A 23 -28.58 -2.11 -4.46
CA TRP A 23 -28.05 -1.30 -5.56
C TRP A 23 -26.71 -1.82 -6.06
N SER A 24 -25.86 -2.30 -5.15
CA SER A 24 -24.54 -2.81 -5.49
C SER A 24 -24.64 -4.16 -6.22
N LEU A 25 -25.62 -4.99 -5.85
CA LEU A 25 -25.97 -6.22 -6.55
C LEU A 25 -26.51 -5.91 -7.95
N LYS A 26 -27.47 -4.98 -8.09
CA LYS A 26 -27.98 -4.55 -9.41
C LYS A 26 -26.89 -4.00 -10.32
N LEU A 27 -25.96 -3.22 -9.78
CA LEU A 27 -24.83 -2.70 -10.55
C LEU A 27 -23.88 -3.83 -10.99
N THR A 28 -23.65 -4.82 -10.12
CA THR A 28 -22.85 -6.02 -10.42
C THR A 28 -23.51 -6.86 -11.52
N GLU A 29 -24.82 -7.10 -11.44
CA GLU A 29 -25.60 -7.80 -12.48
C GLU A 29 -25.52 -7.06 -13.82
N ARG A 30 -25.63 -5.73 -13.81
CA ARG A 30 -25.48 -4.92 -15.03
C ARG A 30 -24.08 -5.01 -15.62
N MET A 31 -23.04 -4.98 -14.79
CA MET A 31 -21.67 -5.20 -15.26
C MET A 31 -21.50 -6.59 -15.87
N ALA A 32 -21.99 -7.64 -15.20
CA ALA A 32 -21.93 -9.00 -15.70
C ALA A 32 -22.65 -9.16 -17.05
N ALA A 33 -23.84 -8.54 -17.18
CA ALA A 33 -24.59 -8.53 -18.43
C ALA A 33 -23.81 -7.84 -19.55
N LEU A 34 -23.21 -6.67 -19.29
CA LEU A 34 -22.40 -5.95 -20.28
C LEU A 34 -21.16 -6.75 -20.71
N VAL A 35 -20.49 -7.44 -19.77
CA VAL A 35 -19.35 -8.31 -20.10
C VAL A 35 -19.79 -9.51 -20.93
N SER A 36 -20.94 -10.12 -20.61
CA SER A 36 -21.45 -11.29 -21.34
C SER A 36 -21.91 -10.97 -22.77
N GLN A 37 -22.27 -9.73 -23.05
CA GLN A 37 -22.72 -9.28 -24.38
C GLN A 37 -21.56 -9.09 -25.36
N GLY A 38 -20.30 -9.27 -24.94
CA GLY A 38 -19.13 -9.26 -25.83
C GLY A 38 -18.83 -7.90 -26.49
N ASP A 39 -19.53 -6.84 -26.10
CA ASP A 39 -19.35 -5.50 -26.66
C ASP A 39 -18.20 -4.78 -25.94
N ALA A 40 -16.97 -5.16 -26.27
CA ALA A 40 -15.77 -4.55 -25.69
C ALA A 40 -15.71 -3.02 -25.92
N VAL A 41 -16.32 -2.53 -27.00
CA VAL A 41 -16.41 -1.10 -27.33
C VAL A 41 -17.46 -0.41 -26.45
N GLY A 42 -18.63 -1.02 -26.27
CA GLY A 42 -19.65 -0.57 -25.32
C GLY A 42 -19.19 -0.58 -23.86
N LEU A 43 -18.44 -1.61 -23.45
CA LEU A 43 -17.91 -1.75 -22.10
C LEU A 43 -16.88 -0.64 -21.78
N GLY A 44 -15.98 -0.35 -22.71
CA GLY A 44 -15.02 0.76 -22.59
C GLY A 44 -15.71 2.12 -22.47
N GLY A 45 -16.79 2.34 -23.24
CA GLY A 45 -17.59 3.57 -23.16
C GLY A 45 -18.41 3.72 -21.86
N MET A 46 -18.82 2.61 -21.24
CA MET A 46 -19.60 2.64 -19.99
C MET A 46 -18.74 2.66 -18.72
N LEU A 47 -17.44 2.34 -18.82
CA LEU A 47 -16.53 2.26 -17.68
C LEU A 47 -16.43 3.57 -16.85
N PRO A 48 -16.42 4.78 -17.45
CA PRO A 48 -16.48 6.02 -16.68
C PRO A 48 -17.78 6.17 -15.89
N ILE A 49 -18.90 5.72 -16.48
CA ILE A 49 -20.23 5.79 -15.84
C ILE A 49 -20.29 4.82 -14.66
N LEU A 50 -19.85 3.57 -14.87
CA LEU A 50 -19.77 2.54 -13.82
C LEU A 50 -18.89 2.99 -12.66
N SER A 51 -17.71 3.56 -12.98
CA SER A 51 -16.79 4.12 -11.99
C SER A 51 -17.46 5.22 -11.17
N ARG A 52 -18.14 6.17 -11.84
CA ARG A 52 -18.84 7.27 -11.17
C ARG A 52 -19.99 6.76 -10.29
N LEU A 53 -20.79 5.82 -10.78
CA LEU A 53 -21.88 5.21 -10.00
C LEU A 53 -21.35 4.50 -8.76
N CYS A 54 -20.29 3.70 -8.90
CA CYS A 54 -19.64 3.02 -7.79
C CYS A 54 -19.11 4.02 -6.74
N LEU A 55 -18.42 5.08 -7.17
CA LEU A 55 -17.93 6.13 -6.28
C LEU A 55 -19.07 6.89 -5.59
N CYS A 56 -20.16 7.20 -6.30
CA CYS A 56 -21.33 7.84 -5.71
C CYS A 56 -21.98 6.95 -4.63
N MET A 57 -22.04 5.63 -4.86
CA MET A 57 -22.53 4.68 -3.87
C MET A 57 -21.63 4.63 -2.63
N ILE A 58 -20.32 4.51 -2.81
CA ILE A 58 -19.35 4.51 -1.70
C ILE A 58 -19.43 5.83 -0.94
N HIS A 59 -19.46 6.96 -1.65
CA HIS A 59 -19.63 8.27 -1.03
C HIS A 59 -20.93 8.37 -0.24
N HIS A 60 -22.05 7.88 -0.77
CA HIS A 60 -23.33 7.88 -0.04
C HIS A 60 -23.27 7.02 1.24
N GLN A 61 -22.55 5.90 1.19
CA GLN A 61 -22.36 4.99 2.32
C GLN A 61 -21.39 5.54 3.38
N VAL A 62 -20.32 6.19 2.95
CA VAL A 62 -19.30 6.75 3.85
C VAL A 62 -19.74 8.09 4.44
N CYS A 63 -20.41 8.93 3.66
CA CYS A 63 -20.70 10.32 4.03
C CYS A 63 -22.13 10.56 4.54
N GLU A 64 -22.98 9.54 4.68
CA GLU A 64 -24.42 9.68 4.97
C GLU A 64 -25.05 10.95 4.37
N VAL A 65 -25.32 10.92 3.07
CA VAL A 65 -26.08 12.00 2.46
C VAL A 65 -27.52 11.87 2.95
N THR A 66 -27.87 12.59 4.01
CA THR A 66 -29.27 12.75 4.44
C THR A 66 -30.00 13.53 3.36
N HIS A 67 -30.61 12.82 2.41
CA HIS A 67 -31.65 13.42 1.60
C HIS A 67 -32.84 13.66 2.53
N LYS A 68 -33.02 14.90 3.02
CA LYS A 68 -34.37 15.32 3.45
C LYS A 68 -35.25 15.12 2.24
N ALA A 69 -36.15 14.14 2.32
CA ALA A 69 -36.74 13.43 1.19
C ALA A 69 -37.45 14.28 0.12
N ASN A 70 -37.55 15.61 0.24
CA ASN A 70 -38.43 16.45 -0.57
C ASN A 70 -37.84 17.78 -1.09
N ASP A 71 -36.55 18.09 -0.94
CA ASP A 71 -36.01 19.34 -1.53
C ASP A 71 -34.56 19.21 -2.06
N PRO A 72 -34.36 19.20 -3.40
CA PRO A 72 -33.03 19.19 -4.03
C PRO A 72 -32.17 20.42 -3.69
N ARG A 73 -32.77 21.52 -3.25
CA ARG A 73 -32.03 22.74 -2.90
C ARG A 73 -31.41 22.69 -1.50
N TRP A 74 -31.83 21.72 -0.68
CA TRP A 74 -31.44 21.59 0.74
C TRP A 74 -30.73 20.25 1.04
N SER A 75 -30.18 19.56 0.03
CA SER A 75 -29.27 18.45 0.28
C SER A 75 -27.95 18.99 0.86
N THR A 76 -27.91 19.21 2.16
CA THR A 76 -26.67 19.49 2.86
C THR A 76 -25.96 18.16 3.05
N THR A 77 -24.79 18.00 2.43
CA THR A 77 -23.83 16.96 2.80
C THR A 77 -23.34 17.26 4.21
N HIS A 78 -24.03 16.73 5.21
CA HIS A 78 -23.48 16.69 6.55
C HIS A 78 -22.50 15.52 6.60
N LEU A 79 -21.21 15.82 6.48
CA LEU A 79 -20.19 14.90 6.96
C LEU A 79 -20.52 14.65 8.43
N ARG A 80 -20.94 13.44 8.77
CA ARG A 80 -21.01 13.05 10.19
C ARG A 80 -19.65 13.37 10.82
N LEU A 81 -19.66 13.94 12.04
CA LEU A 81 -18.52 13.71 12.93
C LEU A 81 -18.30 12.20 12.96
N PRO A 82 -17.06 11.68 12.98
CA PRO A 82 -16.78 10.26 12.83
C PRO A 82 -17.44 9.48 13.97
N SER A 83 -18.72 9.15 13.79
CA SER A 83 -19.42 8.18 14.58
C SER A 83 -18.81 6.86 14.15
N ARG A 84 -18.45 6.04 15.13
CA ARG A 84 -17.89 4.69 14.95
C ARG A 84 -18.87 3.72 14.27
N GLN A 85 -19.78 4.19 13.42
CA GLN A 85 -20.59 3.34 12.57
C GLN A 85 -19.69 2.85 11.44
N GLN A 86 -19.05 1.71 11.68
CA GLN A 86 -18.45 0.90 10.63
C GLN A 86 -19.55 0.52 9.64
N LEU A 87 -19.27 0.62 8.34
CA LEU A 87 -20.14 0.06 7.33
C LEU A 87 -20.38 -1.42 7.65
N ASP A 88 -21.61 -1.89 7.42
CA ASP A 88 -21.93 -3.30 7.52
C ASP A 88 -20.88 -4.14 6.74
N PRO A 89 -20.26 -5.16 7.36
CA PRO A 89 -19.17 -5.93 6.73
C PRO A 89 -19.56 -6.54 5.40
N VAL A 90 -20.80 -7.04 5.26
CA VAL A 90 -21.30 -7.64 4.01
C VAL A 90 -21.34 -6.59 2.90
N THR A 91 -21.89 -5.42 3.20
CA THR A 91 -21.94 -4.29 2.28
C THR A 91 -20.54 -3.82 1.88
N SER A 92 -19.61 -3.72 2.83
CA SER A 92 -18.21 -3.32 2.56
C SER A 92 -17.48 -4.31 1.66
N VAL A 93 -17.62 -5.63 1.92
CA VAL A 93 -17.03 -6.70 1.10
C VAL A 93 -17.61 -6.66 -0.32
N HIS A 94 -18.91 -6.43 -0.46
CA HIS A 94 -19.56 -6.33 -1.76
C HIS A 94 -19.10 -5.09 -2.54
N LEU A 95 -19.02 -3.92 -1.89
CA LEU A 95 -18.51 -2.69 -2.50
C LEU A 95 -17.04 -2.85 -2.92
N LEU A 96 -16.21 -3.49 -2.09
CA LEU A 96 -14.82 -3.79 -2.43
C LEU A 96 -14.73 -4.74 -3.64
N THR A 97 -15.59 -5.76 -3.69
CA THR A 97 -15.69 -6.68 -4.83
C THR A 97 -16.06 -5.94 -6.11
N LEU A 98 -17.02 -5.02 -6.04
CA LEU A 98 -17.46 -4.20 -7.16
C LEU A 98 -16.33 -3.26 -7.64
N VAL A 99 -15.67 -2.56 -6.72
CA VAL A 99 -14.51 -1.70 -7.02
C VAL A 99 -13.44 -2.50 -7.76
N HIS A 100 -13.07 -3.67 -7.24
CA HIS A 100 -12.05 -4.49 -7.88
C HIS A 100 -12.52 -5.12 -9.20
N SER A 101 -13.82 -5.31 -9.41
CA SER A 101 -14.36 -5.73 -10.71
C SER A 101 -14.24 -4.64 -11.77
N ILE A 102 -14.40 -3.37 -11.39
CA ILE A 102 -14.19 -2.22 -12.28
C ILE A 102 -12.68 -2.01 -12.52
N LEU A 103 -11.86 -2.07 -11.46
CA LEU A 103 -10.40 -1.95 -11.56
C LEU A 103 -9.76 -3.06 -12.39
N HIS A 104 -10.39 -4.23 -12.50
CA HIS A 104 -9.93 -5.28 -13.42
C HIS A 104 -9.93 -4.81 -14.88
N MET A 105 -10.89 -3.96 -15.25
CA MET A 105 -11.03 -3.40 -16.60
C MET A 105 -10.24 -2.10 -16.77
N ASP A 106 -10.09 -1.31 -15.70
CA ASP A 106 -9.32 -0.06 -15.69
C ASP A 106 -8.59 0.16 -14.36
N THR A 107 -7.34 -0.29 -14.33
CA THR A 107 -6.43 -0.09 -13.20
C THR A 107 -5.93 1.36 -13.08
N THR A 108 -6.24 2.22 -14.05
CA THR A 108 -5.75 3.59 -14.13
C THR A 108 -6.58 4.58 -13.29
N ASN A 109 -7.75 4.16 -12.80
CA ASN A 109 -8.67 4.99 -12.04
C ASN A 109 -8.24 5.18 -10.57
N LEU A 110 -7.54 6.29 -10.28
CA LEU A 110 -7.05 6.63 -8.94
C LEU A 110 -8.18 6.79 -7.90
N SER A 111 -9.35 7.28 -8.31
CA SER A 111 -10.48 7.46 -7.40
C SER A 111 -11.00 6.13 -6.86
N LEU A 112 -11.07 5.10 -7.71
CA LEU A 112 -11.45 3.75 -7.30
C LEU A 112 -10.39 3.10 -6.39
N TRP A 113 -9.10 3.32 -6.65
CA TRP A 113 -8.04 2.90 -5.73
C TRP A 113 -8.15 3.55 -4.36
N THR A 114 -8.43 4.84 -4.33
CA THR A 114 -8.62 5.59 -3.08
C THR A 114 -9.86 5.08 -2.33
N ALA A 115 -10.94 4.79 -3.05
CA ALA A 115 -12.15 4.21 -2.48
C ALA A 115 -11.90 2.79 -1.92
N SER A 116 -11.12 1.95 -2.61
CA SER A 116 -10.68 0.64 -2.11
C SER A 116 -9.93 0.77 -0.78
N LEU A 117 -8.97 1.70 -0.70
CA LEU A 117 -8.22 1.97 0.53
C LEU A 117 -9.14 2.44 1.68
N LEU A 118 -10.12 3.29 1.39
CA LEU A 118 -11.07 3.76 2.40
C LEU A 118 -11.97 2.64 2.91
N LEU A 119 -12.49 1.80 2.02
CA LEU A 119 -13.32 0.64 2.39
C LEU A 119 -12.54 -0.35 3.26
N LEU A 120 -11.29 -0.66 2.90
CA LEU A 120 -10.42 -1.54 3.69
C LEU A 120 -10.13 -0.98 5.08
N ARG A 121 -9.94 0.34 5.23
CA ARG A 121 -9.76 0.96 6.55
C ARG A 121 -11.02 0.96 7.42
N GLN A 122 -12.20 0.84 6.81
CA GLN A 122 -13.48 0.79 7.53
C GLN A 122 -13.91 -0.63 7.87
N LEU A 123 -13.41 -1.62 7.13
CA LEU A 123 -13.58 -3.03 7.46
C LEU A 123 -12.88 -3.34 8.78
N ALA A 124 -13.59 -4.00 9.69
CA ALA A 124 -12.95 -4.63 10.83
C ALA A 124 -11.93 -5.67 10.31
N PRO A 125 -10.88 -6.01 11.08
CA PRO A 125 -9.93 -7.07 10.75
C PRO A 125 -10.62 -8.44 10.86
N GLN A 126 -11.50 -8.71 9.90
CA GLN A 126 -12.16 -9.98 9.66
C GLN A 126 -11.61 -10.56 8.36
N PRO A 127 -11.47 -11.88 8.26
CA PRO A 127 -10.95 -12.52 7.06
C PRO A 127 -11.87 -12.22 5.87
N LEU A 128 -11.29 -11.69 4.80
CA LEU A 128 -12.01 -11.48 3.54
C LEU A 128 -12.14 -12.82 2.80
N PRO A 129 -13.13 -12.98 1.91
CA PRO A 129 -13.20 -14.15 1.04
C PRO A 129 -11.89 -14.33 0.26
N SER A 130 -11.34 -15.54 0.23
CA SER A 130 -10.01 -15.83 -0.35
C SER A 130 -9.88 -15.35 -1.80
N LEU A 131 -10.93 -15.53 -2.61
CA LEU A 131 -10.95 -15.05 -4.00
C LEU A 131 -10.85 -13.53 -4.11
N LEU A 132 -11.46 -12.79 -3.18
CA LEU A 132 -11.35 -11.32 -3.14
C LEU A 132 -9.94 -10.91 -2.76
N VAL A 133 -9.34 -11.56 -1.76
CA VAL A 133 -7.94 -11.33 -1.36
C VAL A 133 -7.00 -11.55 -2.54
N THR A 134 -7.05 -12.72 -3.18
CA THR A 134 -6.19 -13.04 -4.35
C THR A 134 -6.37 -12.02 -5.48
N ARG A 135 -7.62 -11.59 -5.75
CA ARG A 135 -7.91 -10.58 -6.79
C ARG A 135 -7.33 -9.22 -6.44
N VAL A 136 -7.53 -8.74 -5.20
CA VAL A 136 -7.01 -7.45 -4.74
C VAL A 136 -5.49 -7.45 -4.82
N VAL A 137 -4.84 -8.50 -4.29
CA VAL A 137 -3.39 -8.67 -4.34
C VAL A 137 -2.90 -8.69 -5.78
N SER A 138 -3.54 -9.47 -6.67
CA SER A 138 -3.17 -9.51 -8.09
C SER A 138 -3.27 -8.15 -8.77
N HIS A 139 -4.31 -7.37 -8.50
CA HIS A 139 -4.46 -6.01 -9.07
C HIS A 139 -3.39 -5.06 -8.53
N CYS A 140 -3.07 -5.13 -7.23
CA CYS A 140 -1.99 -4.34 -6.64
C CYS A 140 -0.63 -4.69 -7.26
N VAL A 141 -0.31 -5.98 -7.36
CA VAL A 141 0.93 -6.46 -7.99
C VAL A 141 1.01 -5.97 -9.43
N HIS A 142 -0.08 -6.07 -10.20
CA HIS A 142 -0.12 -5.56 -11.56
C HIS A 142 0.20 -4.07 -11.60
N VAL A 143 -0.47 -3.23 -10.81
CA VAL A 143 -0.22 -1.77 -10.80
C VAL A 143 1.20 -1.43 -10.36
N ILE A 144 1.72 -2.11 -9.35
CA ILE A 144 3.07 -1.88 -8.84
C ILE A 144 4.13 -2.23 -9.90
N THR A 145 3.91 -3.30 -10.66
CA THR A 145 4.88 -3.81 -11.64
C THR A 145 4.79 -3.15 -13.01
N THR A 146 3.60 -2.67 -13.42
CA THR A 146 3.39 -2.05 -14.74
C THR A 146 3.37 -0.54 -14.74
N SER A 147 3.32 0.10 -13.57
CA SER A 147 3.40 1.57 -13.49
C SER A 147 4.74 2.03 -14.07
N ALA A 148 4.71 2.73 -15.20
CA ALA A 148 5.92 3.27 -15.79
C ALA A 148 6.41 4.49 -14.98
N TYR A 149 7.70 4.76 -15.01
CA TYR A 149 8.23 6.03 -14.51
C TYR A 149 7.82 7.14 -15.50
N LYS A 150 7.24 8.28 -15.02
CA LYS A 150 7.12 9.62 -15.68
C LYS A 150 5.77 10.37 -15.56
N GLN A 151 4.79 9.93 -14.77
CA GLN A 151 3.51 10.65 -14.63
C GLN A 151 3.01 10.72 -13.17
N GLN A 152 2.68 11.92 -12.69
CA GLN A 152 2.29 12.21 -11.29
C GLN A 152 1.07 11.39 -10.81
N ASP A 153 0.10 11.14 -11.70
CA ASP A 153 -1.05 10.29 -11.40
C ASP A 153 -0.66 8.81 -11.20
N GLN A 154 0.42 8.36 -11.87
CA GLN A 154 0.92 6.99 -11.71
C GLN A 154 1.59 6.78 -10.36
N ASP A 155 2.32 7.78 -9.84
CA ASP A 155 2.96 7.71 -8.52
C ASP A 155 1.90 7.67 -7.39
N SER A 156 0.81 8.43 -7.53
CA SER A 156 -0.29 8.41 -6.57
C SER A 156 -1.04 7.08 -6.56
N ARG A 157 -1.19 6.45 -7.73
CA ARG A 157 -1.76 5.09 -7.84
C ARG A 157 -0.82 4.04 -7.26
N PHE A 158 0.47 4.14 -7.54
CA PHE A 158 1.49 3.26 -6.98
C PHE A 158 1.46 3.27 -5.44
N ALA A 159 1.46 4.47 -4.84
CA ALA A 159 1.41 4.63 -3.40
C ALA A 159 0.11 4.07 -2.81
N THR A 160 -1.04 4.36 -3.42
CA THR A 160 -2.34 3.87 -2.96
C THR A 160 -2.44 2.34 -3.07
N ALA A 161 -2.03 1.76 -4.21
CA ALA A 161 -2.03 0.32 -4.43
C ALA A 161 -1.08 -0.42 -3.46
N SER A 162 0.07 0.19 -3.14
CA SER A 162 1.00 -0.34 -2.14
C SER A 162 0.39 -0.36 -0.74
N LEU A 163 -0.33 0.70 -0.35
CA LEU A 163 -1.03 0.73 0.94
C LEU A 163 -2.17 -0.30 1.01
N VAL A 164 -2.96 -0.42 -0.06
CA VAL A 164 -4.01 -1.45 -0.18
C VAL A 164 -3.41 -2.84 -0.04
N LEU A 165 -2.30 -3.11 -0.72
CA LEU A 165 -1.60 -4.40 -0.67
C LEU A 165 -1.17 -4.75 0.74
N VAL A 166 -0.49 -3.83 1.44
CA VAL A 166 0.00 -4.06 2.80
C VAL A 166 -1.16 -4.30 3.76
N ILE A 167 -2.23 -3.51 3.70
CA ILE A 167 -3.41 -3.69 4.58
C ILE A 167 -4.04 -5.07 4.35
N VAL A 168 -4.23 -5.47 3.09
CA VAL A 168 -4.85 -6.77 2.76
C VAL A 168 -3.98 -7.93 3.24
N LEU A 169 -2.67 -7.84 3.02
CA LEU A 169 -1.73 -8.90 3.42
C LEU A 169 -1.54 -8.99 4.94
N ASP A 170 -1.62 -7.88 5.65
CA ASP A 170 -1.43 -7.83 7.10
C ASP A 170 -2.69 -8.22 7.88
N GLN A 171 -3.87 -7.78 7.42
CA GLN A 171 -5.11 -7.84 8.22
C GLN A 171 -6.13 -8.88 7.75
N HIS A 172 -6.01 -9.37 6.51
CA HIS A 172 -7.08 -10.15 5.87
C HIS A 172 -6.63 -11.48 5.26
N VAL A 173 -5.38 -11.89 5.45
CA VAL A 173 -4.89 -13.21 5.02
C VAL A 173 -5.39 -14.30 5.97
N SER A 174 -5.91 -15.38 5.39
CA SER A 174 -6.32 -16.59 6.11
C SER A 174 -5.51 -17.80 5.64
N THR A 175 -5.48 -18.87 6.44
CA THR A 175 -4.81 -20.14 6.10
C THR A 175 -5.20 -20.66 4.71
N ASP A 176 -6.44 -20.48 4.29
CA ASP A 176 -6.95 -21.01 3.00
C ASP A 176 -6.47 -20.21 1.77
N SER A 177 -6.05 -18.95 1.97
CA SER A 177 -5.52 -18.09 0.89
C SER A 177 -4.00 -18.19 0.74
N THR A 178 -3.31 -18.85 1.69
CA THR A 178 -1.85 -18.86 1.78
C THR A 178 -1.17 -19.45 0.55
N LEU A 179 -1.62 -20.57 -0.02
CA LEU A 179 -0.89 -21.23 -1.12
C LEU A 179 -0.81 -20.37 -2.40
N GLN A 180 -1.91 -19.73 -2.80
CA GLN A 180 -1.93 -18.84 -3.96
C GLN A 180 -1.15 -17.55 -3.69
N LEU A 181 -1.25 -17.01 -2.47
CA LEU A 181 -0.52 -15.82 -2.06
C LEU A 181 0.99 -16.08 -2.00
N VAL A 182 1.42 -17.23 -1.47
CA VAL A 182 2.82 -17.63 -1.43
C VAL A 182 3.38 -17.71 -2.86
N ALA A 183 2.66 -18.31 -3.81
CA ALA A 183 3.11 -18.34 -5.20
C ALA A 183 3.29 -16.94 -5.81
N ILE A 184 2.37 -16.01 -5.51
CA ILE A 184 2.43 -14.61 -5.98
C ILE A 184 3.56 -13.84 -5.30
N LEU A 185 3.82 -14.06 -4.01
CA LEU A 185 4.80 -13.30 -3.22
C LEU A 185 6.23 -13.84 -3.37
N ASP A 186 6.40 -15.16 -3.42
CA ASP A 186 7.70 -15.82 -3.51
C ASP A 186 8.27 -15.71 -4.93
N HIS A 187 7.50 -16.15 -5.94
CA HIS A 187 7.99 -16.22 -7.33
C HIS A 187 7.43 -15.11 -8.23
N GLY A 188 6.54 -14.27 -7.73
CA GLY A 188 5.95 -13.22 -8.53
C GLY A 188 6.85 -11.99 -8.71
N PRO A 189 6.46 -11.09 -9.62
CA PRO A 189 7.24 -9.91 -9.98
C PRO A 189 7.24 -8.79 -8.92
N LEU A 190 6.47 -8.94 -7.84
CA LEU A 190 6.29 -7.89 -6.83
C LEU A 190 7.59 -7.50 -6.13
N VAL A 191 8.23 -8.44 -5.43
CA VAL A 191 9.44 -8.17 -4.66
C VAL A 191 10.60 -7.72 -5.56
N PRO A 192 10.86 -8.37 -6.72
CA PRO A 192 11.83 -7.87 -7.69
C PRO A 192 11.57 -6.42 -8.11
N ALA A 193 10.34 -6.08 -8.51
CA ALA A 193 10.01 -4.72 -8.95
C ALA A 193 10.18 -3.69 -7.82
N LEU A 194 9.76 -4.02 -6.59
CA LEU A 194 9.94 -3.15 -5.43
C LEU A 194 11.42 -2.93 -5.10
N VAL A 195 12.24 -3.98 -5.17
CA VAL A 195 13.69 -3.89 -4.94
C VAL A 195 14.37 -3.08 -6.04
N GLU A 196 14.00 -3.27 -7.30
CA GLU A 196 14.50 -2.46 -8.42
C GLU A 196 14.12 -0.99 -8.28
N MET A 197 12.89 -0.68 -7.88
CA MET A 197 12.47 0.71 -7.63
C MET A 197 13.15 1.32 -6.39
N ALA A 198 13.41 0.52 -5.35
CA ALA A 198 14.04 0.98 -4.13
C ALA A 198 15.56 1.21 -4.32
N ALA A 199 16.24 0.23 -4.91
CA ALA A 199 17.70 0.21 -5.07
C ALA A 199 18.18 0.71 -6.44
N GLY A 200 17.26 1.07 -7.35
CA GLY A 200 17.59 1.70 -8.62
C GLY A 200 18.35 3.00 -8.39
N LEU A 201 19.63 3.00 -8.76
CA LEU A 201 20.43 4.20 -8.83
C LEU A 201 19.98 5.03 -10.05
N PRO A 202 19.96 6.36 -9.96
CA PRO A 202 19.68 7.20 -11.12
C PRO A 202 20.67 6.83 -12.22
N SER A 203 20.15 6.40 -13.38
CA SER A 203 21.00 6.08 -14.52
C SER A 203 21.78 7.34 -14.93
N SER A 204 23.02 7.20 -15.40
CA SER A 204 23.84 8.33 -15.87
C SER A 204 23.18 9.15 -17.00
N SER A 205 22.16 8.60 -17.66
CA SER A 205 21.28 9.29 -18.61
C SER A 205 20.17 10.16 -17.97
N SER A 206 19.94 10.05 -16.65
CA SER A 206 18.95 10.79 -15.87
C SER A 206 19.47 12.14 -15.35
N ILE A 207 20.75 12.46 -15.58
CA ILE A 207 21.35 13.77 -15.27
C ILE A 207 20.60 14.94 -15.97
N ASN A 208 19.85 14.64 -17.04
CA ASN A 208 18.99 15.59 -17.76
C ASN A 208 17.50 15.56 -17.37
N ASN A 209 17.08 14.75 -16.40
CA ASN A 209 15.67 14.65 -16.00
C ASN A 209 15.29 15.79 -15.05
N LYS A 210 14.29 16.58 -15.48
CA LYS A 210 13.84 17.81 -14.83
C LYS A 210 13.17 17.66 -13.45
N ASN A 211 13.13 16.48 -12.81
CA ASN A 211 12.49 16.28 -11.50
C ASN A 211 13.15 15.16 -10.66
N PRO A 212 14.23 15.45 -9.91
CA PRO A 212 14.83 14.49 -8.96
C PRO A 212 13.91 14.13 -7.78
N THR A 213 12.94 14.98 -7.46
CA THR A 213 12.01 14.79 -6.33
C THR A 213 11.02 13.63 -6.52
N THR A 214 10.60 13.36 -7.76
CA THR A 214 9.66 12.26 -8.07
C THR A 214 10.33 10.88 -7.97
N GLU A 215 11.60 10.76 -8.35
CA GLU A 215 12.38 9.53 -8.20
C GLU A 215 12.52 9.15 -6.73
N CYS A 216 12.88 10.13 -5.89
CA CYS A 216 13.05 9.91 -4.46
C CYS A 216 11.72 9.58 -3.76
N ARG A 217 10.60 10.14 -4.21
CA ARG A 217 9.27 9.79 -3.69
C ARG A 217 8.92 8.33 -3.96
N ARG A 218 9.08 7.86 -5.19
CA ARG A 218 8.74 6.50 -5.57
C ARG A 218 9.63 5.46 -4.90
N ARG A 219 10.92 5.78 -4.74
CA ARG A 219 11.84 5.00 -3.90
C ARG A 219 11.31 4.87 -2.48
N ALA A 220 10.90 5.97 -1.85
CA ALA A 220 10.33 5.94 -0.51
C ALA A 220 9.02 5.13 -0.45
N ASP A 221 8.14 5.25 -1.44
CA ASP A 221 6.90 4.46 -1.49
C ASP A 221 7.17 2.95 -1.67
N ALA A 222 8.15 2.58 -2.50
CA ALA A 222 8.58 1.19 -2.66
C ALA A 222 9.19 0.63 -1.36
N LEU A 223 10.05 1.40 -0.69
CA LEU A 223 10.61 1.05 0.61
C LEU A 223 9.53 0.91 1.68
N ARG A 224 8.51 1.80 1.71
CA ARG A 224 7.35 1.65 2.63
C ARG A 224 6.58 0.36 2.38
N CYS A 225 6.37 0.01 1.12
CA CYS A 225 5.72 -1.25 0.76
C CYS A 225 6.55 -2.44 1.25
N LEU A 226 7.87 -2.43 1.02
CA LEU A 226 8.78 -3.47 1.51
C LEU A 226 8.77 -3.57 3.04
N VAL A 227 8.80 -2.44 3.78
CA VAL A 227 8.66 -2.43 5.24
C VAL A 227 7.39 -3.17 5.65
N GLY A 228 6.24 -2.80 5.07
CA GLY A 228 4.95 -3.45 5.37
C GLY A 228 4.98 -4.96 5.12
N LEU A 229 5.60 -5.41 4.03
CA LEU A 229 5.72 -6.83 3.69
C LEU A 229 6.65 -7.60 4.63
N VAL A 230 7.80 -7.02 5.04
CA VAL A 230 8.75 -7.70 5.95
C VAL A 230 8.29 -7.66 7.40
N THR A 231 7.35 -6.79 7.76
CA THR A 231 6.75 -6.74 9.11
C THR A 231 5.39 -7.43 9.20
N ALA A 232 4.83 -7.90 8.09
CA ALA A 232 3.55 -8.59 8.03
C ALA A 232 3.55 -9.94 8.78
N HIS A 233 2.38 -10.58 8.81
CA HIS A 233 2.19 -11.94 9.32
C HIS A 233 3.20 -12.93 8.71
N ALA A 234 3.55 -13.98 9.47
CA ALA A 234 4.61 -14.93 9.10
C ALA A 234 4.41 -15.57 7.71
N ASP A 235 3.16 -15.86 7.34
CA ASP A 235 2.81 -16.48 6.04
C ASP A 235 3.08 -15.57 4.84
N VAL A 236 3.09 -14.24 5.05
CA VAL A 236 3.46 -13.24 4.04
C VAL A 236 4.95 -12.94 4.13
N ARG A 237 5.47 -12.82 5.34
CA ARG A 237 6.86 -12.46 5.60
C ARG A 237 7.83 -13.52 5.06
N ALA A 238 7.59 -14.80 5.33
CA ALA A 238 8.49 -15.89 4.91
C ALA A 238 8.79 -15.93 3.40
N PRO A 239 7.80 -15.92 2.48
CA PRO A 239 8.07 -15.89 1.04
C PRO A 239 8.75 -14.60 0.60
N VAL A 240 8.45 -13.46 1.22
CA VAL A 240 9.11 -12.18 0.93
C VAL A 240 10.60 -12.25 1.29
N LEU A 241 10.95 -12.81 2.45
CA LEU A 241 12.35 -13.00 2.88
C LEU A 241 13.11 -13.91 1.89
N ALA A 242 12.47 -15.00 1.44
CA ALA A 242 13.06 -15.89 0.45
C ALA A 242 13.33 -15.17 -0.88
N ALA A 243 12.40 -14.32 -1.33
CA ALA A 243 12.58 -13.49 -2.53
C ALA A 243 13.71 -12.47 -2.37
N LEU A 244 13.80 -11.77 -1.23
CA LEU A 244 14.88 -10.82 -0.97
C LEU A 244 16.26 -11.47 -0.96
N ALA A 245 16.38 -12.69 -0.42
CA ALA A 245 17.63 -13.45 -0.43
C ALA A 245 18.11 -13.77 -1.86
N ARG A 246 17.19 -14.16 -2.76
CA ARG A 246 17.51 -14.43 -4.17
C ARG A 246 17.93 -13.19 -4.97
N LEU A 247 17.51 -12.00 -4.53
CA LEU A 247 17.82 -10.73 -5.18
C LEU A 247 19.14 -10.09 -4.71
N ASP A 248 19.88 -10.78 -3.84
CA ASP A 248 21.06 -10.26 -3.16
C ASP A 248 20.79 -8.89 -2.51
N PHE A 249 19.69 -8.83 -1.76
CA PHE A 249 19.21 -7.57 -1.19
C PHE A 249 20.21 -6.95 -0.20
N VAL A 250 21.08 -7.74 0.44
CA VAL A 250 22.13 -7.24 1.33
C VAL A 250 23.10 -6.33 0.58
N HIS A 251 23.57 -6.77 -0.59
CA HIS A 251 24.45 -5.97 -1.43
C HIS A 251 23.75 -4.70 -1.92
N ARG A 252 22.52 -4.84 -2.43
CA ARG A 252 21.70 -3.71 -2.93
C ARG A 252 21.40 -2.69 -1.83
N ALA A 253 21.07 -3.14 -0.63
CA ALA A 253 20.84 -2.30 0.55
C ALA A 253 22.12 -1.56 0.96
N SER A 254 23.29 -2.21 0.90
CA SER A 254 24.57 -1.57 1.21
C SER A 254 24.91 -0.46 0.22
N VAL A 255 24.73 -0.71 -1.09
CA VAL A 255 24.95 0.29 -2.14
C VAL A 255 23.98 1.47 -1.98
N LEU A 256 22.70 1.18 -1.75
CA LEU A 256 21.69 2.20 -1.53
C LEU A 256 21.99 3.03 -0.28
N ALA A 257 22.41 2.39 0.81
CA ALA A 257 22.81 3.06 2.03
C ALA A 257 23.94 4.07 1.76
N THR A 258 25.01 3.64 1.12
CA THR A 258 26.12 4.53 0.73
C THR A 258 25.66 5.70 -0.14
N TYR A 259 24.74 5.46 -1.09
CA TYR A 259 24.16 6.51 -1.93
C TYR A 259 23.34 7.53 -1.11
N LEU A 260 22.44 7.06 -0.24
CA LEU A 260 21.56 7.92 0.57
C LEU A 260 22.33 8.73 1.61
N THR A 261 23.48 8.21 2.06
CA THR A 261 24.32 8.84 3.09
C THR A 261 25.54 9.55 2.55
N ALA A 262 25.76 9.59 1.23
CA ALA A 262 26.94 10.18 0.60
C ALA A 262 27.17 11.63 1.05
N ASP A 263 28.08 11.79 2.03
CA ASP A 263 28.64 13.03 2.60
C ASP A 263 27.67 14.14 3.03
N ARG A 264 26.37 13.85 3.16
CA ARG A 264 25.40 14.81 3.68
C ARG A 264 25.03 14.49 5.13
N PRO A 265 25.34 15.39 6.10
CA PRO A 265 24.77 15.28 7.43
C PRO A 265 23.24 15.30 7.34
N THR A 266 22.55 14.72 8.33
CA THR A 266 21.07 14.62 8.36
C THR A 266 20.39 15.95 8.04
N ALA A 267 20.94 17.08 8.53
CA ALA A 267 20.43 18.43 8.29
C ALA A 267 20.47 18.89 6.82
N GLN A 268 21.25 18.23 5.96
CA GLN A 268 21.43 18.58 4.54
C GLN A 268 20.75 17.60 3.58
N ARG A 269 20.11 16.54 4.08
CA ARG A 269 19.33 15.61 3.25
C ARG A 269 17.98 16.22 2.93
N ASP A 270 17.53 16.06 1.69
CA ASP A 270 16.15 16.41 1.35
C ASP A 270 15.17 15.44 2.04
N GLY A 271 13.93 15.89 2.25
CA GLY A 271 12.91 15.10 2.96
C GLY A 271 12.71 13.69 2.39
N PRO A 272 12.62 13.50 1.05
CA PRO A 272 12.51 12.18 0.43
C PRO A 272 13.71 11.26 0.68
N THR A 273 14.95 11.75 0.56
CA THR A 273 16.17 10.97 0.81
C THR A 273 16.25 10.57 2.28
N GLN A 274 15.95 11.49 3.18
CA GLN A 274 15.90 11.20 4.61
C GLN A 274 14.83 10.16 4.95
N THR A 275 13.67 10.23 4.30
CA THR A 275 12.61 9.24 4.48
C THR A 275 13.04 7.86 3.96
N ALA A 276 13.63 7.80 2.76
CA ALA A 276 14.15 6.56 2.19
C ALA A 276 15.23 5.94 3.09
N TRP A 277 16.11 6.77 3.66
CA TRP A 277 17.13 6.33 4.62
C TRP A 277 16.51 5.70 5.87
N CYS A 278 15.58 6.40 6.53
CA CYS A 278 14.89 5.85 7.71
C CYS A 278 14.14 4.54 7.39
N LEU A 279 13.51 4.44 6.22
CA LEU A 279 12.81 3.22 5.81
C LEU A 279 13.79 2.07 5.53
N LEU A 280 14.93 2.35 4.90
CA LEU A 280 15.97 1.34 4.70
C LEU A 280 16.45 0.77 6.05
N LEU A 281 16.71 1.65 7.03
CA LEU A 281 17.09 1.21 8.38
C LEU A 281 15.99 0.39 9.06
N GLN A 282 14.70 0.72 8.84
CA GLN A 282 13.58 -0.09 9.34
C GLN A 282 13.54 -1.48 8.71
N ILE A 283 13.77 -1.59 7.39
CA ILE A 283 13.87 -2.89 6.70
C ILE A 283 15.01 -3.70 7.30
N VAL A 284 16.22 -3.13 7.40
CA VAL A 284 17.39 -3.81 7.98
C VAL A 284 17.10 -4.26 9.42
N THR A 285 16.46 -3.41 10.23
CA THR A 285 16.04 -3.75 11.60
C THR A 285 15.07 -4.93 11.63
N ALA A 286 14.06 -4.93 10.77
CA ALA A 286 13.09 -6.02 10.67
C ALA A 286 13.75 -7.33 10.21
N LEU A 287 14.69 -7.26 9.27
CA LEU A 287 15.43 -8.43 8.77
C LEU A 287 16.36 -9.03 9.84
N LEU A 288 17.02 -8.19 10.64
CA LEU A 288 17.84 -8.63 11.78
C LEU A 288 17.00 -9.33 12.87
N GLN A 289 15.76 -8.88 13.09
CA GLN A 289 14.83 -9.54 14.02
C GLN A 289 14.35 -10.91 13.53
N ASN A 290 14.50 -11.20 12.24
CA ASN A 290 14.17 -12.49 11.63
C ASN A 290 15.45 -13.32 11.34
N ASP A 291 16.50 -13.12 12.13
CA ASP A 291 17.75 -13.89 12.17
C ASP A 291 18.61 -13.90 10.90
N VAL A 292 18.51 -12.87 10.06
CA VAL A 292 19.37 -12.77 8.87
C VAL A 292 20.69 -12.05 9.21
N VAL A 293 21.69 -12.82 9.67
CA VAL A 293 23.04 -12.35 10.11
C VAL A 293 23.71 -11.42 9.09
N ALA A 294 23.50 -11.68 7.80
CA ALA A 294 24.14 -10.95 6.71
C ALA A 294 23.85 -9.43 6.75
N PHE A 295 22.75 -9.00 7.38
CA PHE A 295 22.39 -7.59 7.47
C PHE A 295 23.21 -6.80 8.50
N VAL A 296 23.97 -7.46 9.38
CA VAL A 296 24.94 -6.79 10.27
C VAL A 296 26.01 -6.06 9.45
N ALA A 297 26.39 -6.60 8.29
CA ALA A 297 27.35 -5.96 7.39
C ALA A 297 26.85 -4.59 6.88
N VAL A 298 25.54 -4.46 6.62
CA VAL A 298 24.94 -3.17 6.23
C VAL A 298 25.08 -2.16 7.36
N VAL A 299 24.83 -2.57 8.61
CA VAL A 299 24.96 -1.70 9.80
C VAL A 299 26.41 -1.25 9.99
N ALA A 300 27.38 -2.15 9.82
CA ALA A 300 28.79 -1.83 9.92
C ALA A 300 29.21 -0.78 8.87
N ASN A 301 28.72 -0.90 7.63
CA ASN A 301 29.04 0.01 6.53
C ASN A 301 28.60 1.47 6.79
N VAL A 302 27.56 1.67 7.62
CA VAL A 302 26.98 3.00 7.90
C VAL A 302 27.16 3.47 9.33
N ALA A 303 27.99 2.79 10.12
CA ALA A 303 28.14 3.06 11.55
C ALA A 303 28.53 4.52 11.85
N SER A 304 29.41 5.13 11.04
CA SER A 304 29.82 6.53 11.18
C SER A 304 28.64 7.50 11.04
N VAL A 305 27.73 7.22 10.10
CA VAL A 305 26.53 8.03 9.85
C VAL A 305 25.55 7.90 11.01
N LEU A 306 25.34 6.68 11.51
CA LEU A 306 24.47 6.42 12.66
C LEU A 306 24.99 7.13 13.92
N LEU A 307 26.30 7.12 14.14
CA LEU A 307 26.94 7.86 15.25
C LEU A 307 26.75 9.37 15.09
N ALA A 308 26.96 9.91 13.89
CA ALA A 308 26.77 11.33 13.63
C ALA A 308 25.31 11.77 13.92
N ALA A 309 24.31 10.98 13.54
CA ALA A 309 22.91 11.29 13.82
C ALA A 309 22.59 11.27 15.34
N LEU A 310 23.17 10.31 16.09
CA LEU A 310 22.99 10.21 17.54
C LEU A 310 23.62 11.39 18.29
N TYR A 311 24.83 11.80 17.88
CA TYR A 311 25.61 12.84 18.56
C TYR A 311 25.43 14.25 17.97
N SER A 312 24.64 14.41 16.90
CA SER A 312 24.40 15.74 16.31
C SER A 312 23.85 16.72 17.37
N THR A 313 24.46 17.90 17.41
CA THR A 313 24.03 19.04 18.23
C THR A 313 23.18 20.04 17.44
N ASP A 314 22.78 19.67 16.22
CA ASP A 314 21.95 20.52 15.35
C ASP A 314 20.54 20.69 15.94
N ASP A 315 19.81 21.69 15.44
CA ASP A 315 18.42 21.92 15.82
C ASP A 315 17.58 20.65 15.66
N LEU A 316 16.80 20.35 16.70
CA LEU A 316 16.01 19.13 16.79
C LEU A 316 14.84 19.16 15.79
N THR A 317 15.00 18.50 14.66
CA THR A 317 13.93 18.31 13.67
C THR A 317 13.23 16.96 13.86
N VAL A 318 11.97 16.85 13.39
CA VAL A 318 11.22 15.57 13.35
C VAL A 318 11.98 14.49 12.57
N ALA A 319 12.67 14.90 11.49
CA ALA A 319 13.49 14.03 10.67
C ALA A 319 14.67 13.43 11.46
N LEU A 320 15.38 14.25 12.23
CA LEU A 320 16.49 13.81 13.08
C LEU A 320 16.00 12.92 14.23
N LEU A 321 14.87 13.27 14.86
CA LEU A 321 14.22 12.43 15.88
C LEU A 321 13.84 11.05 15.34
N THR A 322 13.29 11.01 14.12
CA THR A 322 12.91 9.75 13.46
C THR A 322 14.14 8.90 13.16
N GLU A 323 15.22 9.49 12.64
CA GLU A 323 16.47 8.78 12.38
C GLU A 323 17.10 8.24 13.67
N ARG A 324 17.13 9.04 14.75
CA ARG A 324 17.59 8.59 16.07
C ARG A 324 16.77 7.43 16.59
N HIS A 325 15.44 7.52 16.50
CA HIS A 325 14.54 6.47 16.95
C HIS A 325 14.83 5.15 16.22
N VAL A 326 14.90 5.19 14.88
CA VAL A 326 15.17 4.00 14.07
C VAL A 326 16.60 3.48 14.32
N THR A 327 17.58 4.36 14.51
CA THR A 327 18.96 3.98 14.84
C THR A 327 19.03 3.21 16.17
N VAL A 328 18.33 3.68 17.20
CA VAL A 328 18.26 2.99 18.51
C VAL A 328 17.61 1.60 18.35
N GLN A 329 16.53 1.49 17.56
CA GLN A 329 15.90 0.20 17.29
C GLN A 329 16.84 -0.76 16.57
N LEU A 330 17.60 -0.26 15.58
CA LEU A 330 18.59 -1.02 14.84
C LEU A 330 19.71 -1.54 15.75
N VAL A 331 20.29 -0.68 16.58
CA VAL A 331 21.34 -1.07 17.55
C VAL A 331 20.80 -2.14 18.50
N HIS A 332 19.58 -1.98 18.99
CA HIS A 332 18.96 -2.99 19.87
C HIS A 332 18.69 -4.32 19.15
N ALA A 333 18.24 -4.30 17.89
CA ALA A 333 18.07 -5.50 17.08
C ALA A 333 19.41 -6.21 16.83
N SER A 334 20.45 -5.47 16.45
CA SER A 334 21.81 -5.99 16.27
C SER A 334 22.35 -6.62 17.55
N ALA A 335 22.20 -5.94 18.70
CA ALA A 335 22.65 -6.47 19.99
C ALA A 335 21.92 -7.76 20.39
N ARG A 336 20.60 -7.84 20.17
CA ARG A 336 19.81 -9.07 20.40
C ARG A 336 20.30 -10.21 19.51
N HIS A 337 20.52 -9.93 18.23
CA HIS A 337 20.99 -10.93 17.28
C HIS A 337 22.40 -11.44 17.60
N LEU A 338 23.33 -10.55 17.98
CA LEU A 338 24.68 -10.94 18.44
C LEU A 338 24.62 -11.84 19.68
N ARG A 339 23.73 -11.55 20.64
CA ARG A 339 23.52 -12.41 21.83
C ARG A 339 22.97 -13.78 21.44
N ALA A 340 22.00 -13.84 20.52
CA ALA A 340 21.44 -15.10 20.04
C ALA A 340 22.50 -15.96 19.33
N TRP A 341 23.33 -15.32 18.50
CA TRP A 341 24.45 -15.98 17.82
C TRP A 341 25.50 -16.53 18.81
N GLN A 342 25.89 -15.74 19.82
CA GLN A 342 26.78 -16.21 20.89
C GLN A 342 26.21 -17.42 21.63
N ALA A 343 24.92 -17.39 21.99
CA ALA A 343 24.25 -18.51 22.65
C ALA A 343 24.22 -19.79 21.77
N ALA A 344 23.99 -19.64 20.46
CA ALA A 344 24.04 -20.76 19.52
C ALA A 344 25.45 -21.35 19.41
N GLY A 345 26.49 -20.52 19.32
CA GLY A 345 27.89 -20.97 19.31
C GLY A 345 28.28 -21.75 20.57
N MET A 346 27.88 -21.28 21.75
CA MET A 346 28.11 -21.97 23.02
C MET A 346 27.33 -23.30 23.16
N SER A 347 26.24 -23.48 22.41
CA SER A 347 25.47 -24.73 22.42
C SER A 347 26.12 -25.84 21.59
N ILE A 348 26.86 -25.46 20.53
CA ILE A 348 27.56 -26.40 19.65
C ILE A 348 28.78 -26.99 20.36
N GLU A 349 29.48 -26.19 21.18
CA GLU A 349 30.59 -26.66 22.01
C GLU A 349 30.17 -27.61 23.15
N LYS A 350 28.87 -27.72 23.44
CA LYS A 350 28.34 -28.58 24.52
C LYS A 350 27.77 -29.93 24.05
N LYS A 351 27.87 -30.29 22.76
CA LYS A 351 27.57 -31.68 22.33
C LYS A 351 28.76 -32.58 22.69
N PRO A 352 28.64 -33.50 23.67
CA PRO A 352 29.69 -34.48 23.91
C PRO A 352 29.78 -35.42 22.72
N THR A 353 31.03 -35.74 22.34
CA THR A 353 31.38 -36.80 21.39
C THR A 353 31.17 -38.17 22.01
#